data_AF-A0A1I2R4J2-F1
#
_entry.id   AF-A0A1I2R4J2-F1
#
_cell.length_a   1.000
_cell.length_b   1.000
_cell.length_c   1.000
_cell.angle_alpha   90.00
_cell.angle_beta   90.00
_cell.angle_gamma   90.00
#
_symmetry.space_group_name_H-M   'P 1'
#
loop_
_entity.id
_entity.type
_entity.pdbx_description
1 polymer ?
#
loop_
_entity_poly.entity_id
_entity_poly.type
_entity_poly.pdbx_seq_one_letter_code
_entity_poly.pdbx_strand_id
1 'polypeptide(L)'
;MATSTSNAVAKTKKPRRVAGAFDIRNVIGMLLAIYGFIVLLSGLLLDPGIDPSDGTIKNAGYNIWAGVALLIVAAVFMGWAYFKPIVVPVNPGDANPETANPNPANEV
;
A
#
# COMPACT_ATOMS: atom_id res chain seq x y z
N MET A 1 -7.09 61.27 -2.30
CA MET A 1 -7.36 60.32 -1.20
C MET A 1 -8.44 59.34 -1.64
N ALA A 2 -8.07 58.10 -1.97
CA ALA A 2 -8.94 56.93 -2.04
C ALA A 2 -8.02 55.71 -2.14
N THR A 3 -7.67 55.13 -0.99
CA THR A 3 -8.17 53.84 -0.48
C THR A 3 -7.37 52.64 -1.00
N SER A 4 -6.49 52.14 -0.12
CA SER A 4 -5.79 50.86 -0.22
C SER A 4 -6.76 49.71 -0.46
N THR A 5 -6.67 49.07 -1.62
CA THR A 5 -7.31 47.76 -1.83
C THR A 5 -6.40 46.69 -1.25
N SER A 6 -6.78 46.21 -0.07
CA SER A 6 -6.19 45.07 0.64
C SER A 6 -6.28 43.81 -0.22
N ASN A 7 -5.14 43.35 -0.75
CA ASN A 7 -4.99 42.02 -1.33
C ASN A 7 -5.08 40.96 -0.23
N ALA A 8 -6.30 40.54 0.10
CA ALA A 8 -6.53 39.33 0.86
C ALA A 8 -6.16 38.13 -0.02
N VAL A 9 -4.90 37.68 0.10
CA VAL A 9 -4.43 36.42 -0.47
C VAL A 9 -5.26 35.30 0.15
N ALA A 10 -6.31 34.87 -0.55
CA ALA A 10 -7.10 33.71 -0.19
C ALA A 10 -6.18 32.49 -0.14
N LYS A 11 -5.92 32.00 1.07
CA LYS A 11 -5.06 30.85 1.34
C LYS A 11 -5.78 29.59 0.85
N THR A 12 -5.64 29.26 -0.43
CA THR A 12 -6.19 28.05 -1.04
C THR A 12 -5.57 26.82 -0.38
N LYS A 13 -6.36 26.07 0.39
CA LYS A 13 -5.94 24.79 0.96
C LYS A 13 -5.75 23.80 -0.19
N LYS A 14 -4.49 23.59 -0.58
CA LYS A 14 -4.09 22.62 -1.60
C LYS A 14 -4.66 21.23 -1.21
N PRO A 15 -5.49 20.58 -2.05
CA PRO A 15 -6.04 19.26 -1.73
C PRO A 15 -4.90 18.26 -1.68
N ARG A 16 -4.61 17.74 -0.50
CA ARG A 16 -3.59 16.71 -0.28
C ARG A 16 -4.18 15.38 -0.75
N ARG A 17 -4.07 15.08 -2.04
CA ARG A 17 -4.49 13.79 -2.60
C ARG A 17 -3.51 12.73 -2.11
N VAL A 18 -3.97 11.83 -1.26
CA VAL A 18 -3.19 10.68 -0.80
C VAL A 18 -3.07 9.71 -1.99
N ALA A 19 -2.09 9.94 -2.86
CA ALA A 19 -1.69 8.92 -3.83
C ALA A 19 -0.83 7.88 -3.10
N GLY A 20 -1.48 7.03 -2.28
CA GLY A 20 -0.73 6.13 -1.40
C GLY A 20 -1.50 4.93 -0.86
N ALA A 21 -2.72 4.66 -1.35
CA ALA A 21 -3.46 3.46 -0.94
C ALA A 21 -2.83 2.15 -1.45
N PHE A 22 -1.95 2.22 -2.45
CA PHE A 22 -1.20 1.10 -3.03
C PHE A 22 0.31 1.20 -2.73
N ASP A 23 0.70 1.27 -1.44
CA ASP A 23 2.09 1.04 -1.04
C ASP A 23 2.40 -0.46 -1.14
N ILE A 24 3.51 -0.81 -1.82
CA ILE A 24 3.99 -2.20 -1.97
C ILE A 24 4.12 -2.91 -0.63
N ARG A 25 4.42 -2.20 0.47
CA ARG A 25 4.56 -2.78 1.81
C ARG A 25 3.24 -3.33 2.33
N ASN A 26 2.15 -2.64 2.05
CA ASN A 26 0.82 -3.07 2.45
C ASN A 26 0.36 -4.26 1.59
N VAL A 27 0.67 -4.26 0.29
CA VAL A 27 0.39 -5.38 -0.63
C VAL A 27 1.15 -6.65 -0.20
N ILE A 28 2.47 -6.53 0.01
CA ILE A 28 3.31 -7.64 0.47
C ILE A 28 2.85 -8.14 1.84
N GLY A 29 2.62 -7.22 2.79
CA GLY A 29 2.13 -7.59 4.11
C GLY A 29 0.81 -8.34 4.08
N MET A 30 -0.14 -7.92 3.24
CA MET A 30 -1.46 -8.56 3.14
C MET A 30 -1.37 -9.93 2.49
N LEU A 31 -0.54 -10.05 1.45
CA LEU A 31 -0.29 -11.32 0.80
C LEU A 31 0.35 -12.34 1.76
N LEU A 32 1.36 -11.90 2.52
CA LEU A 32 2.00 -12.74 3.55
C LEU A 32 1.03 -13.10 4.68
N ALA A 33 0.17 -12.17 5.10
CA ALA A 33 -0.82 -12.43 6.15
C ALA A 33 -1.84 -13.50 5.70
N ILE A 34 -2.40 -13.35 4.50
CA ILE A 34 -3.35 -14.32 3.93
C ILE A 34 -2.69 -15.69 3.81
N TYR A 35 -1.49 -15.75 3.23
CA TYR A 35 -0.78 -17.00 3.05
C TYR A 35 -0.39 -17.63 4.40
N GLY A 36 0.11 -16.84 5.35
CA GLY A 36 0.41 -17.29 6.71
C GLY A 36 -0.81 -17.88 7.41
N PHE A 37 -1.98 -17.27 7.23
CA PHE A 37 -3.24 -17.78 7.76
C PHE A 37 -3.64 -19.13 7.12
N ILE A 38 -3.48 -19.27 5.80
CA ILE A 38 -3.73 -20.52 5.08
C ILE A 38 -2.82 -21.63 5.60
N VAL A 39 -1.52 -21.35 5.76
CA VAL A 39 -0.55 -22.33 6.26
C VAL A 39 -0.83 -22.68 7.72
N LEU A 40 -1.19 -21.71 8.55
CA LEU A 40 -1.57 -21.96 9.95
C LEU A 40 -2.82 -22.84 10.05
N LEU A 41 -3.86 -22.54 9.26
CA LEU A 41 -5.07 -23.36 9.15
C LEU A 41 -4.76 -24.76 8.63
N SER A 42 -3.85 -24.89 7.66
CA SER A 42 -3.37 -26.19 7.18
C SER A 42 -2.69 -26.99 8.29
N GLY A 43 -1.88 -26.37 9.14
CA GLY A 43 -1.27 -27.06 10.28
C GLY A 43 -2.25 -27.44 11.39
N LEU A 44 -3.36 -26.72 11.56
CA LEU A 44 -4.34 -26.93 12.63
C LEU A 44 -5.49 -27.87 12.24
N LEU A 45 -5.96 -27.76 10.99
CA LEU A 45 -7.22 -28.37 10.55
C LEU A 45 -7.03 -29.50 9.53
N LEU A 46 -5.88 -29.56 8.85
CA LEU A 46 -5.63 -30.56 7.81
C LEU A 46 -4.70 -31.66 8.34
N ASP A 47 -4.93 -32.89 7.88
CA ASP A 47 -4.01 -34.01 8.10
C ASP A 47 -2.70 -33.72 7.34
N PRO A 48 -1.54 -33.75 8.01
CA PRO A 48 -0.25 -33.51 7.37
C PRO A 48 0.11 -34.57 6.31
N GLY A 49 -0.57 -35.72 6.31
CA GLY A 49 -0.38 -36.77 5.31
C GLY A 49 0.95 -37.50 5.45
N ILE A 50 1.31 -38.25 4.42
CA ILE A 50 2.48 -39.14 4.41
C ILE A 50 3.56 -38.56 3.50
N ASP A 51 4.82 -38.67 3.92
CA ASP A 51 5.97 -38.36 3.09
C ASP A 51 6.17 -39.45 2.02
N PRO A 52 6.05 -39.12 0.72
CA PRO A 52 6.21 -40.12 -0.34
C PRO A 52 7.66 -40.64 -0.46
N SER A 53 8.63 -39.96 0.15
CA SER A 53 10.05 -40.33 0.13
C SER A 53 10.32 -41.50 1.08
N ASP A 54 9.77 -41.41 2.30
CA ASP A 54 10.17 -42.25 3.44
C ASP A 54 8.99 -43.02 4.05
N GLY A 55 7.76 -42.76 3.61
CA GLY A 55 6.54 -43.40 4.10
C GLY A 55 6.11 -42.99 5.51
N THR A 56 6.77 -41.98 6.10
CA THR A 56 6.50 -41.51 7.46
C THR A 56 5.42 -40.43 7.49
N ILE A 57 4.71 -40.30 8.62
CA ILE A 57 3.70 -39.24 8.80
C ILE A 57 4.42 -37.90 8.90
N LYS A 58 3.99 -36.93 8.09
CA LYS A 58 4.54 -35.57 8.14
C LYS A 58 4.13 -34.89 9.45
N ASN A 59 5.00 -34.07 10.00
CA ASN A 59 4.67 -33.32 11.22
C ASN A 59 3.91 -32.06 10.85
N ALA A 60 2.63 -31.96 11.27
CA ALA A 60 1.81 -30.76 11.11
C ALA A 60 2.43 -29.51 11.77
N GLY A 61 3.28 -29.72 12.78
CA GLY A 61 4.00 -28.65 13.48
C GLY A 61 4.89 -27.78 12.57
N TYR A 62 5.36 -28.29 11.42
CA TYR A 62 6.12 -27.49 10.46
C TYR A 62 5.28 -26.37 9.86
N ASN A 63 4.03 -26.66 9.48
CA ASN A 63 3.11 -25.65 8.96
C ASN A 63 2.76 -24.62 10.04
N ILE A 64 2.59 -25.03 11.30
CA ILE A 64 2.32 -24.08 12.39
C ILE A 64 3.47 -23.09 12.56
N TRP A 65 4.71 -23.59 12.69
CA TRP A 65 5.88 -22.73 12.85
C TRP A 65 6.08 -21.81 11.64
N ALA A 66 5.92 -22.33 10.42
CA ALA A 66 6.01 -21.54 9.19
C ALA A 66 4.92 -20.46 9.12
N GLY A 67 3.66 -20.81 9.42
CA GLY A 67 2.53 -19.90 9.44
C GLY A 67 2.71 -18.78 10.47
N VAL A 68 3.14 -19.11 11.69
CA VAL A 68 3.43 -18.12 12.74
C VAL A 68 4.55 -17.18 12.32
N ALA A 69 5.65 -17.69 11.76
CA ALA A 69 6.74 -16.85 11.26
C ALA A 69 6.26 -15.88 10.16
N LEU A 70 5.44 -16.37 9.22
CA LEU A 70 4.82 -15.56 8.17
C LEU A 70 3.93 -14.44 8.73
N LEU A 71 3.12 -14.74 9.74
CA LEU A 71 2.26 -13.74 10.39
C LEU A 71 3.07 -12.67 11.14
N ILE A 72 4.17 -13.05 11.78
CA ILE A 72 5.09 -12.09 12.41
C ILE A 72 5.68 -11.15 11.35
N VAL A 73 6.19 -11.70 10.24
CA VAL A 73 6.76 -10.88 9.15
C VAL A 73 5.69 -9.96 8.56
N ALA A 74 4.47 -10.46 8.33
CA ALA A 74 3.36 -9.63 7.86
C ALA A 74 3.07 -8.46 8.81
N ALA A 75 3.03 -8.72 10.13
CA ALA A 75 2.82 -7.68 11.14
C ALA A 75 3.93 -6.61 11.12
N VAL A 76 5.19 -7.02 10.90
CA VAL A 76 6.31 -6.07 10.74
C VAL A 76 6.11 -5.20 9.50
N PHE A 77 5.71 -5.77 8.36
CA PHE A 77 5.47 -5.01 7.13
C PHE A 77 4.30 -4.03 7.27
N MET A 78 3.19 -4.45 7.87
CA MET A 78 2.06 -3.56 8.16
C MET A 78 2.45 -2.44 9.12
N GLY A 79 3.11 -2.78 10.23
CA GLY A 79 3.57 -1.81 11.22
C GLY A 79 4.49 -0.77 10.58
N TRP A 80 5.43 -1.22 9.76
CA TRP A 80 6.34 -0.31 9.04
C TRP A 80 5.62 0.59 8.03
N ALA A 81 4.67 0.06 7.26
CA ALA A 81 3.84 0.87 6.36
C ALA A 81 3.08 1.97 7.11
N TYR A 82 2.56 1.66 8.31
CA TYR A 82 1.86 2.62 9.16
C TYR A 82 2.77 3.76 9.64
N PHE A 83 4.02 3.46 10.02
CA PHE A 83 4.96 4.48 10.50
C PHE A 83 5.53 5.39 9.40
N LYS A 84 5.59 4.95 8.14
CA LYS A 84 6.24 5.69 7.04
C LYS A 84 5.28 5.85 5.83
N PRO A 85 4.19 6.62 5.98
CA PRO A 85 3.24 6.85 4.90
C PRO A 85 3.87 7.66 3.76
N ILE A 86 3.77 7.15 2.54
CA ILE A 86 4.24 7.84 1.33
C ILE A 86 3.23 8.92 0.98
N VAL A 87 3.62 10.18 1.16
CA VAL A 87 2.83 11.33 0.74
C VAL A 87 3.33 11.74 -0.63
N VAL A 88 2.55 11.45 -1.68
CA VAL A 88 2.82 11.99 -3.02
C VAL A 88 2.28 13.43 -3.06
N PRO A 89 3.13 14.47 -3.18
CA PRO A 89 2.65 15.82 -3.41
C PRO A 89 2.09 15.90 -4.83
N VAL A 90 0.83 16.32 -4.96
CA VAL A 90 0.27 16.74 -6.26
C VAL A 90 0.99 18.03 -6.66
N ASN A 91 1.69 18.02 -7.79
CA ASN A 91 2.29 19.25 -8.31
C ASN A 91 1.16 20.13 -8.88
N PRO A 92 1.12 21.44 -8.55
CA PRO A 92 0.12 22.35 -9.12
C PRO A 92 0.25 22.49 -10.65
N GLY A 93 1.35 22.01 -11.25
CA GLY A 93 1.60 22.02 -12.69
C GLY A 93 1.00 20.84 -13.46
N ASP A 94 0.51 19.80 -12.78
CA ASP A 94 -0.14 18.65 -13.44
C ASP A 94 -1.64 18.93 -13.72
N ALA A 95 -2.15 20.03 -13.16
CA ALA A 95 -3.41 20.65 -13.50
C ALA A 95 -3.18 21.91 -14.36
N ASN A 96 -2.03 22.04 -15.03
CA ASN A 96 -1.77 23.14 -15.94
C ASN A 96 -2.65 22.94 -17.20
N PRO A 97 -3.57 23.86 -17.53
CA PRO A 97 -4.25 23.86 -18.81
C PRO A 97 -3.30 24.13 -20.01
N GLU A 98 -1.99 24.04 -19.87
CA GLU A 98 -1.04 24.18 -20.99
C GLU A 98 -0.87 22.90 -21.84
N THR A 99 -1.23 21.71 -21.31
CA THR A 99 -1.60 20.58 -22.20
C THR A 99 -3.04 20.71 -22.72
N ALA A 100 -3.83 21.63 -22.15
CA ALA A 100 -5.09 22.09 -22.70
C ALA A 100 -4.90 23.43 -23.43
N ASN A 101 -3.71 23.72 -23.96
CA ASN A 101 -3.49 24.91 -24.79
C ASN A 101 -4.41 24.78 -26.02
N PRO A 102 -5.48 25.59 -26.15
CA PRO A 102 -6.09 25.79 -27.45
C PRO A 102 -5.10 26.67 -28.18
N ASN A 103 -4.09 26.07 -28.80
CA ASN A 103 -3.10 26.80 -29.56
C ASN A 103 -3.83 27.81 -30.47
N PRO A 104 -3.60 29.12 -30.36
CA PRO A 104 -4.07 30.10 -31.33
C PRO A 104 -3.02 30.33 -32.42
N ALA A 105 -2.07 29.41 -32.63
CA ALA A 105 -1.42 29.31 -33.95
C ALA A 105 -2.37 28.74 -35.03
N ASN A 106 -3.64 28.61 -34.67
CA ASN A 106 -4.80 28.93 -35.47
C ASN A 106 -5.42 30.26 -34.99
N GLU A 107 -4.77 31.39 -35.25
CA GLU A 107 -5.33 32.76 -35.40
C GLU A 107 -4.44 33.67 -36.27
N VAL A 108 -3.50 33.11 -37.05
CA VAL A 108 -2.84 33.80 -38.17
C VAL A 108 -2.85 32.98 -39.44
#